data_AF-A0A954XTG8-F1
#
_entry.id   AF-A0A954XTG8-F1
#
_cell.length_a   1.000
_cell.length_b   1.000
_cell.length_c   1.000
_cell.angle_alpha   90.00
_cell.angle_beta   90.00
_cell.angle_gamma   90.00
#
_symmetry.space_group_name_H-M   'P 1'
#
loop_
_entity.id
_entity.type
_entity.pdbx_description
1 polymer ?
#
loop_
_entity_poly.entity_id
_entity_poly.type
_entity_poly.pdbx_seq_one_letter_code
_entity_poly.pdbx_strand_id
1 'polypeptide(L)'
;MRTDRIGYTMIETVIVMLVMGILAAVIAPKYRATAARYRVEAAARRLVADLSYVRTRAMMKGPVAEECVVFYAATEEYEISNAADLDHPDLQYRVDFRKTPYAVDIQSSLFQGARGAIS
;
A
#
# COMPACT_ATOMS: atom_id res chain seq x y z
N MET A 1 40.19 32.21 -31.90
CA MET A 1 39.39 31.26 -31.09
C MET A 1 38.06 31.07 -31.83
N ARG A 2 37.96 30.06 -32.70
CA ARG A 2 36.75 29.80 -33.49
C ARG A 2 35.80 28.97 -32.63
N THR A 3 34.64 29.54 -32.31
CA THR A 3 33.53 28.84 -31.69
C THR A 3 32.69 28.21 -32.79
N ASP A 4 32.89 26.93 -33.03
CA ASP A 4 32.02 26.15 -33.92
C ASP A 4 30.67 26.00 -33.23
N ARG A 5 29.68 26.80 -33.67
CA ARG A 5 28.28 26.61 -33.28
C ARG A 5 27.75 25.39 -34.05
N ILE A 6 27.70 24.26 -33.37
CA ILE A 6 27.10 23.04 -33.89
C ILE A 6 25.58 23.19 -33.77
N GLY A 7 24.89 23.43 -34.89
CA GLY A 7 23.44 23.43 -34.96
C GLY A 7 22.92 22.03 -35.23
N TYR A 8 21.94 21.59 -34.44
CA TYR A 8 21.24 20.31 -34.64
C TYR A 8 20.28 20.42 -35.84
N THR A 9 20.16 19.37 -36.64
CA THR A 9 19.27 19.41 -37.81
C THR A 9 17.82 19.17 -37.41
N MET A 10 16.85 19.73 -38.15
CA MET A 10 15.41 19.52 -37.90
C MET A 10 15.04 18.03 -37.94
N ILE A 11 15.64 17.26 -38.85
CA ILE A 11 15.40 15.82 -38.97
C ILE A 11 15.90 15.07 -37.72
N GLU A 12 17.00 15.50 -37.13
CA GLU A 12 17.55 14.89 -35.92
C GLU A 12 16.62 15.11 -34.72
N THR A 13 16.03 16.30 -34.57
CA THR A 13 14.99 16.55 -33.56
C THR A 13 13.76 15.66 -33.77
N VAL A 14 13.31 15.48 -35.01
CA VAL A 14 12.18 14.59 -35.34
C VAL A 14 12.47 13.14 -34.97
N ILE A 15 13.69 12.66 -35.28
CA ILE A 15 14.13 11.29 -34.92
C ILE A 15 14.21 11.15 -33.39
N VAL A 16 14.73 12.13 -32.66
CA VAL A 16 14.78 12.11 -31.19
C VAL A 16 13.38 12.05 -30.58
N MET A 17 12.43 12.84 -31.10
CA MET A 17 11.02 12.79 -30.67
C MET A 17 10.38 11.43 -30.97
N LEU A 18 10.67 10.85 -32.14
CA LEU A 18 10.19 9.51 -32.52
C LEU A 18 10.70 8.45 -31.53
N VAL A 19 12.00 8.46 -31.22
CA VAL A 19 12.61 7.52 -30.26
C VAL A 19 12.03 7.73 -28.85
N MET A 20 11.90 8.97 -28.40
CA MET A 20 11.27 9.30 -27.11
C MET A 20 9.82 8.79 -27.02
N GLY A 21 9.04 8.92 -28.10
CA GLY A 21 7.67 8.41 -28.17
C GLY A 21 7.61 6.88 -28.05
N ILE A 22 8.51 6.17 -28.74
CA ILE A 22 8.61 4.70 -28.65
C ILE A 22 8.97 4.27 -27.22
N LEU A 23 9.95 4.94 -26.59
CA LEU A 23 10.35 4.64 -25.22
C LEU A 23 9.21 4.92 -24.23
N ALA A 24 8.50 6.03 -24.38
CA ALA A 24 7.37 6.39 -23.52
C ALA A 24 6.24 5.34 -23.58
N ALA A 25 5.94 4.82 -24.78
CA ALA A 25 4.93 3.78 -24.97
C ALA A 25 5.26 2.48 -24.21
N VAL A 26 6.55 2.11 -24.13
CA VAL A 26 7.01 0.91 -23.42
C VAL A 26 7.06 1.12 -21.89
N ILE A 27 7.42 2.31 -21.42
CA ILE A 27 7.60 2.60 -19.99
C ILE A 27 6.25 2.70 -19.26
N ALA A 28 5.22 3.25 -19.89
CA ALA A 28 3.92 3.50 -19.28
C ALA A 28 3.26 2.26 -18.60
N PRO A 29 3.12 1.09 -19.25
CA PRO A 29 2.52 -0.08 -18.62
C PRO A 29 3.40 -0.66 -17.49
N LYS A 30 4.73 -0.62 -17.66
CA LYS A 30 5.69 -1.13 -16.68
C LYS A 30 5.64 -0.35 -15.36
N TYR A 31 5.52 0.98 -15.43
CA TYR A 31 5.43 1.82 -14.24
C TYR A 31 4.15 1.56 -13.44
N ARG A 32 3.01 1.37 -14.11
CA ARG A 32 1.72 1.06 -13.48
C ARG A 32 1.75 -0.26 -12.72
N ALA A 33 2.31 -1.31 -13.33
CA ALA A 33 2.40 -2.63 -12.71
C ALA A 33 3.31 -2.64 -11.47
N THR A 34 4.46 -1.95 -11.54
CA THR A 34 5.40 -1.84 -10.42
C THR A 34 4.80 -1.04 -9.26
N ALA A 35 4.13 0.09 -9.53
CA ALA A 35 3.49 0.90 -8.50
C ALA A 35 2.39 0.13 -7.75
N ALA A 36 1.57 -0.65 -8.47
CA ALA A 36 0.54 -1.49 -7.85
C ALA A 36 1.15 -2.55 -6.90
N ARG A 37 2.24 -3.20 -7.31
CA ARG A 37 2.95 -4.18 -6.45
C ARG A 37 3.50 -3.54 -5.18
N TYR A 38 4.14 -2.38 -5.28
CA TYR A 38 4.66 -1.67 -4.11
C TYR A 38 3.56 -1.26 -3.14
N ARG A 39 2.39 -0.86 -3.64
CA ARG A 39 1.22 -0.53 -2.80
C ARG A 39 0.72 -1.73 -2.00
N VAL A 40 0.58 -2.88 -2.65
CA VAL A 40 0.18 -4.14 -1.99
C VAL A 40 1.21 -4.55 -0.95
N GLU A 41 2.50 -4.48 -1.27
CA GLU A 41 3.57 -4.86 -0.34
C GLU A 41 3.64 -3.90 0.86
N ALA A 42 3.41 -2.59 0.65
CA ALA A 42 3.33 -1.62 1.73
C ALA A 42 2.13 -1.89 2.66
N ALA A 43 0.96 -2.22 2.10
CA ALA A 43 -0.22 -2.60 2.88
C ALA A 43 0.05 -3.88 3.69
N ALA A 44 0.68 -4.89 3.08
CA ALA A 44 1.06 -6.13 3.77
C ALA A 44 2.06 -5.89 4.90
N ARG A 45 3.10 -5.07 4.67
CA ARG A 45 4.07 -4.70 5.73
C ARG A 45 3.41 -3.98 6.89
N ARG A 46 2.48 -3.06 6.61
CA ARG A 46 1.69 -2.41 7.66
C ARG A 46 0.89 -3.43 8.46
N LEU A 47 0.19 -4.34 7.79
CA LEU A 47 -0.59 -5.36 8.47
C LEU A 47 0.27 -6.26 9.37
N VAL A 48 1.46 -6.65 8.91
CA VAL A 48 2.41 -7.45 9.72
C VAL A 48 2.90 -6.67 10.94
N ALA A 49 3.18 -5.39 10.80
CA ALA A 49 3.58 -4.53 11.92
C ALA A 49 2.46 -4.45 12.97
N ASP A 50 1.22 -4.28 12.52
CA ASP A 50 0.05 -4.16 13.38
C ASP A 50 -0.26 -5.48 14.10
N LEU A 51 -0.19 -6.61 13.40
CA LEU A 51 -0.33 -7.93 14.04
C LEU A 51 0.77 -8.17 15.08
N SER A 52 2.00 -7.73 14.81
CA SER A 52 3.11 -7.83 15.77
C SER A 52 2.88 -6.94 17.01
N TYR A 53 2.31 -5.74 16.79
CA TYR A 53 1.91 -4.83 17.85
C TYR A 53 0.82 -5.43 18.74
N VAL A 54 -0.27 -5.94 18.14
CA VAL A 54 -1.37 -6.63 18.86
C VAL A 54 -0.85 -7.84 19.63
N ARG A 55 -0.02 -8.67 19.01
CA ARG A 55 0.60 -9.82 19.67
C ARG A 55 1.37 -9.40 20.93
N THR A 56 2.19 -8.36 20.83
CA THR A 56 3.00 -7.88 21.95
C THR A 56 2.11 -7.32 23.06
N ARG A 57 1.04 -6.60 22.73
CA ARG A 57 0.06 -6.10 23.71
C ARG A 57 -0.71 -7.20 24.40
N ALA A 58 -1.20 -8.19 23.65
CA ALA A 58 -1.87 -9.37 24.19
C ALA A 58 -0.95 -10.13 25.17
N MET A 59 0.35 -10.26 24.83
CA MET A 59 1.35 -10.86 25.73
C MET A 59 1.54 -10.04 27.02
N MET A 60 1.52 -8.71 26.94
CA MET A 60 1.68 -7.83 28.12
C MET A 60 0.43 -7.81 29.02
N LYS A 61 -0.78 -7.83 28.45
CA LYS A 61 -2.03 -7.78 29.22
C LYS A 61 -2.45 -9.13 29.82
N GLY A 62 -1.91 -10.23 29.31
CA GLY A 62 -2.23 -11.57 29.77
C GLY A 62 -3.64 -12.05 29.35
N PRO A 63 -4.09 -13.22 29.86
CA PRO A 63 -5.31 -13.90 29.39
C PRO A 63 -6.64 -13.20 29.68
N VAL A 64 -6.62 -12.04 30.35
CA VAL A 64 -7.82 -11.31 30.77
C VAL A 64 -8.32 -10.33 29.71
N ALA A 65 -7.45 -9.89 28.78
CA ALA A 65 -7.82 -8.93 27.74
C ALA A 65 -7.72 -9.57 26.36
N GLU A 66 -8.88 -9.83 25.75
CA GLU A 66 -8.97 -10.25 24.36
C GLU A 66 -8.61 -9.07 23.45
N GLU A 67 -7.49 -9.22 22.71
CA GLU A 67 -7.15 -8.33 21.59
C GLU A 67 -7.36 -9.08 20.28
N CYS A 68 -8.24 -8.55 19.45
CA CYS A 68 -8.63 -9.14 18.18
C CYS A 68 -8.44 -8.11 17.06
N VAL A 69 -8.09 -8.60 15.89
CA VAL A 69 -8.08 -7.81 14.65
C VAL A 69 -9.27 -8.25 13.82
N VAL A 70 -10.17 -7.32 13.51
CA VAL A 70 -11.39 -7.59 12.75
C VAL A 70 -11.27 -6.94 11.37
N PHE A 71 -11.46 -7.75 10.32
CA PHE A 71 -11.38 -7.30 8.94
C PHE A 71 -12.78 -7.12 8.36
N TYR A 72 -13.03 -5.94 7.80
CA TYR A 72 -14.26 -5.58 7.11
C TYR A 72 -13.98 -5.50 5.60
N ALA A 73 -14.10 -6.64 4.91
CA ALA A 73 -13.84 -6.71 3.46
C ALA A 73 -14.77 -5.80 2.63
N ALA A 74 -16.01 -5.59 3.08
CA ALA A 74 -16.97 -4.72 2.38
C ALA A 74 -16.55 -3.23 2.38
N THR A 75 -15.84 -2.79 3.42
CA THR A 75 -15.34 -1.43 3.54
C THR A 75 -13.84 -1.30 3.27
N GLU A 76 -13.16 -2.43 2.99
CA GLU A 76 -11.70 -2.51 2.79
C GLU A 76 -10.92 -1.95 4.01
N GLU A 77 -11.45 -2.19 5.21
CA GLU A 77 -10.92 -1.69 6.47
C GLU A 77 -10.61 -2.82 7.45
N TYR A 78 -9.74 -2.55 8.44
CA TYR A 78 -9.67 -3.36 9.64
C TYR A 78 -9.56 -2.50 10.89
N GLU A 79 -9.93 -3.11 12.01
CA GLU A 79 -9.92 -2.50 13.33
C GLU A 79 -9.21 -3.43 14.33
N ILE A 80 -8.50 -2.82 15.29
CA ILE A 80 -7.95 -3.56 16.43
C ILE A 80 -8.86 -3.30 17.63
N SER A 81 -9.43 -4.36 18.21
CA SER A 81 -10.26 -4.24 19.40
C SER A 81 -9.45 -3.73 20.59
N ASN A 82 -10.06 -2.87 21.40
CA ASN A 82 -9.45 -2.34 22.63
C ASN A 82 -8.09 -1.64 22.39
N ALA A 83 -7.88 -1.05 21.22
CA ALA A 83 -6.71 -0.25 20.86
C ALA A 83 -7.11 1.16 20.41
N ALA A 84 -6.43 2.15 20.96
CA ALA A 84 -6.43 3.50 20.43
C ALA A 84 -5.48 3.57 19.23
N ASP A 85 -5.80 4.42 18.25
CA ASP A 85 -4.89 4.73 17.16
C ASP A 85 -3.58 5.31 17.73
N LEU A 86 -2.43 4.81 17.25
CA LEU A 86 -1.12 5.25 17.73
C LEU A 86 -0.84 6.71 17.35
N ASP A 87 -1.36 7.13 16.19
CA ASP A 87 -1.16 8.49 15.67
C ASP A 87 -2.28 9.43 16.15
N HIS A 88 -3.45 8.88 16.47
CA HIS A 88 -4.62 9.63 16.95
C HIS A 88 -5.23 8.94 18.19
N PRO A 89 -4.66 9.10 19.39
CA PRO A 89 -5.07 8.34 20.58
C PRO A 89 -6.52 8.54 21.02
N ASP A 90 -7.19 9.58 20.52
CA ASP A 90 -8.60 9.88 20.75
C ASP A 90 -9.55 9.02 19.88
N LEU A 91 -9.01 8.36 18.86
CA LEU A 91 -9.74 7.53 17.91
C LEU A 91 -9.43 6.05 18.13
N GLN A 92 -10.41 5.22 17.77
CA GLN A 92 -10.21 3.78 17.74
C GLN A 92 -9.27 3.39 16.60
N TYR A 93 -8.39 2.43 16.84
CA TYR A 93 -7.42 1.99 15.84
C TYR A 93 -8.12 1.39 14.61
N ARG A 94 -8.13 2.13 13.50
CA ARG A 94 -8.74 1.71 12.24
C ARG A 94 -7.84 2.04 11.08
N VAL A 95 -7.69 1.10 10.16
CA VAL A 95 -6.89 1.28 8.94
C VAL A 95 -7.77 1.02 7.73
N ASP A 96 -7.76 1.98 6.82
CA ASP A 96 -8.52 1.98 5.56
C ASP A 96 -7.53 1.83 4.40
N PHE A 97 -7.63 0.72 3.68
CA PHE A 97 -6.73 0.41 2.56
C PHE A 97 -7.09 1.15 1.27
N ARG A 98 -8.29 1.76 1.18
CA ARG A 98 -8.72 2.58 0.03
C ARG A 98 -8.00 3.92 0.01
N LYS A 99 -7.66 4.43 1.19
CA LYS A 99 -6.99 5.72 1.34
C LYS A 99 -5.53 5.63 0.93
N THR A 100 -5.01 6.73 0.41
CA THR A 100 -3.56 6.93 0.25
C THR A 100 -2.89 6.77 1.62
N PRO A 101 -1.81 5.99 1.72
CA PRO A 101 -0.87 5.66 0.65
C PRO A 101 -1.09 4.32 -0.08
N TYR A 102 -2.04 3.49 0.35
CA TYR A 102 -2.16 2.11 -0.15
C TYR A 102 -3.03 2.01 -1.40
N ALA A 103 -4.28 2.48 -1.35
CA ALA A 103 -5.25 2.36 -2.46
C ALA A 103 -5.28 0.93 -3.05
N VAL A 104 -5.45 -0.06 -2.17
CA VAL A 104 -5.54 -1.49 -2.49
C VAL A 104 -6.83 -2.08 -1.93
N ASP A 105 -7.34 -3.11 -2.59
CA ASP A 105 -8.59 -3.78 -2.25
C ASP A 105 -8.35 -5.10 -1.50
N ILE A 106 -9.25 -5.44 -0.58
CA ILE A 106 -9.23 -6.71 0.17
C ILE A 106 -9.98 -7.77 -0.65
N GLN A 107 -9.24 -8.62 -1.35
CA GLN A 107 -9.82 -9.69 -2.17
C GLN A 107 -10.37 -10.86 -1.34
N SER A 108 -9.80 -11.15 -0.17
CA SER A 108 -10.34 -12.16 0.75
C SER A 108 -9.94 -11.86 2.20
N SER A 109 -10.88 -12.10 3.12
CA SER A 109 -10.66 -12.03 4.58
C SER A 109 -10.84 -13.40 5.26
N LEU A 110 -10.95 -14.47 4.47
CA LEU A 110 -11.14 -15.82 4.98
C LEU A 110 -9.81 -16.36 5.51
N PHE A 111 -9.63 -16.32 6.82
CA PHE A 111 -8.55 -17.05 7.49
C PHE A 111 -9.04 -18.47 7.74
N GLN A 112 -8.50 -19.45 7.02
CA GLN A 112 -8.91 -20.86 7.17
C GLN A 112 -8.41 -21.40 8.52
N GLY A 113 -9.23 -21.17 9.55
CA GLY A 113 -9.00 -21.57 10.94
C GLY A 113 -10.16 -21.08 11.81
N ALA A 114 -11.26 -21.85 11.86
CA ALA A 114 -12.36 -21.62 12.79
C ALA A 114 -11.83 -21.61 14.25
N ARG A 115 -12.27 -20.72 15.14
CA ARG A 115 -13.64 -20.61 15.70
C ARG A 115 -13.89 -19.20 16.29
N GLY A 116 -15.14 -18.74 16.19
CA GLY A 116 -15.70 -17.69 17.05
C GLY A 116 -16.70 -16.80 16.33
N ALA A 117 -17.98 -17.13 16.44
CA ALA A 117 -19.08 -16.28 15.99
C ALA A 117 -19.04 -14.94 16.76
N ILE A 118 -19.24 -13.83 16.05
CA ILE A 118 -19.76 -12.60 16.65
C ILE A 118 -21.17 -12.39 16.12
N SER A 119 -22.13 -12.58 17.01
CA SER A 119 -23.47 -12.00 16.90
C SER A 119 -23.42 -10.53 17.25
#